data_AF-A0A923ZH47-F1
#
_entry.id   AF-A0A923ZH47-F1
#
_cell.length_a   1.000
_cell.length_b   1.000
_cell.length_c   1.000
_cell.angle_alpha   90.00
_cell.angle_beta   90.00
_cell.angle_gamma   90.00
#
_symmetry.space_group_name_H-M   'P 1'
#
loop_
_entity.id
_entity.type
_entity.pdbx_description
1 polymer ?
#
loop_
_entity_poly.entity_id
_entity_poly.type
_entity_poly.pdbx_seq_one_letter_code
_entity_poly.pdbx_strand_id
1 'polypeptide(L)'
;MRITGTFLDEISHDIPHQNWSAKEWDLDFKYMQAVGIDTVIMIRSGYRKFITYPSVYLQNNHGCFTPPVDLLGMFLTLADKYNMNFYFGLYDSGNYWDTGNMQHEIDANRYVIDEVWQKYGHHKSFKGWYLSMEISRKTKGAVNAFNTLGSQCKAVSNGLPTFISPWIDGKKSVMANTTNLSKADAISLQVHEQEWSEIFAGLKNSVDAVAFQDGHIDYNELADFFAVNKKMADQFGLKCWTNAETFDRDMPIKFMP
;
A
#
# COMPACT_ATOMS: atom_id res chain seq x y z
N MET A 1 -5.34 -19.41 -8.59
CA MET A 1 -5.55 -18.02 -8.11
C MET A 1 -5.39 -17.10 -9.30
N ARG A 2 -6.19 -16.04 -9.46
CA ARG A 2 -6.04 -15.05 -10.53
C ARG A 2 -5.75 -13.70 -9.90
N ILE A 3 -4.66 -13.05 -10.31
CA ILE A 3 -4.33 -11.68 -9.90
C ILE A 3 -5.26 -10.73 -10.66
N THR A 4 -5.93 -9.84 -9.93
CA THR A 4 -6.90 -8.86 -10.48
C THR A 4 -6.54 -7.42 -10.11
N GLY A 5 -5.62 -7.23 -9.15
CA GLY A 5 -5.07 -5.94 -8.77
C GLY A 5 -3.54 -5.95 -8.86
N THR A 6 -2.94 -4.81 -9.18
CA THR A 6 -1.48 -4.65 -9.15
C THR A 6 -1.08 -3.29 -8.58
N PHE A 7 0.05 -3.23 -7.89
CA PHE A 7 0.65 -1.97 -7.51
C PHE A 7 1.35 -1.31 -8.70
N LEU A 8 1.28 0.01 -8.74
CA LEU A 8 2.15 0.89 -9.52
C LEU A 8 3.19 1.41 -8.52
N ASP A 9 4.44 0.99 -8.65
CA ASP A 9 5.50 1.23 -7.67
C ASP A 9 6.08 2.65 -7.73
N GLU A 10 5.19 3.63 -7.56
CA GLU A 10 5.49 5.06 -7.53
C GLU A 10 4.93 5.65 -6.23
N ILE A 11 5.74 6.26 -5.35
CA ILE A 11 7.21 6.33 -5.37
C ILE A 11 7.81 5.05 -4.75
N SER A 12 8.70 4.38 -5.47
CA SER A 12 9.37 3.17 -4.98
C SER A 12 10.28 3.42 -3.77
N HIS A 13 10.41 2.42 -2.90
CA HIS A 13 11.41 2.40 -1.83
C HIS A 13 12.75 1.82 -2.29
N ASP A 14 12.72 0.77 -3.11
CA ASP A 14 13.86 -0.12 -3.32
C ASP A 14 13.91 -0.84 -4.67
N ILE A 15 12.94 -0.64 -5.56
CA ILE A 15 12.98 -1.16 -6.94
C ILE A 15 13.53 -0.08 -7.88
N PRO A 16 14.58 -0.37 -8.67
CA PRO A 16 15.12 0.58 -9.63
C PRO A 16 14.07 1.06 -10.64
N HIS A 17 13.95 2.39 -10.78
CA HIS A 17 12.99 3.01 -11.69
C HIS A 17 13.30 2.67 -13.15
N GLN A 18 12.26 2.30 -13.92
CA GLN A 18 12.41 1.87 -15.32
C GLN A 18 12.48 3.04 -16.34
N ASN A 19 12.32 4.29 -15.88
CA ASN A 19 12.34 5.50 -16.71
C ASN A 19 11.28 5.51 -17.82
N TRP A 20 10.11 4.94 -17.50
CA TRP A 20 8.98 4.87 -18.41
C TRP A 20 8.33 6.24 -18.63
N SER A 21 7.94 6.49 -19.87
CA SER A 21 7.07 7.62 -20.23
C SER A 21 5.61 7.18 -20.25
N ALA A 22 4.71 8.12 -20.58
CA ALA A 22 3.30 7.82 -20.80
C ALA A 22 3.06 6.72 -21.85
N LYS A 23 3.96 6.55 -22.82
CA LYS A 23 3.83 5.52 -23.86
C LYS A 23 4.04 4.11 -23.30
N GLU A 24 5.07 3.93 -22.48
CA GLU A 24 5.36 2.64 -21.85
C GLU A 24 4.27 2.29 -20.83
N TRP A 25 3.83 3.26 -20.02
CA TRP A 25 2.70 3.06 -19.10
C TRP A 25 1.39 2.72 -19.82
N ASP A 26 1.08 3.38 -20.94
CA ASP A 26 -0.11 3.03 -21.73
C ASP A 26 -0.08 1.59 -22.24
N LEU A 27 1.10 1.15 -22.70
CA LEU A 27 1.31 -0.22 -23.16
C LEU A 27 1.18 -1.22 -22.01
N ASP A 28 1.68 -0.89 -20.82
CA ASP A 28 1.62 -1.76 -19.66
C ASP A 28 0.18 -1.89 -19.13
N PHE A 29 -0.60 -0.81 -19.07
CA PHE A 29 -2.04 -0.88 -18.76
C PHE A 29 -2.82 -1.75 -19.76
N LYS A 30 -2.43 -1.74 -21.04
CA LYS A 30 -3.01 -2.64 -22.04
C LYS A 30 -2.68 -4.11 -21.72
N TYR A 31 -1.46 -4.42 -21.28
CA TYR A 31 -1.08 -5.78 -20.86
C TYR A 31 -1.80 -6.22 -19.58
N MET A 32 -1.89 -5.33 -18.59
CA MET A 32 -2.67 -5.53 -17.37
C MET A 32 -4.13 -5.90 -17.71
N GLN A 33 -4.78 -5.13 -18.58
CA GLN A 33 -6.15 -5.43 -19.02
C GLN A 33 -6.26 -6.80 -19.70
N ALA A 34 -5.28 -7.16 -20.54
CA ALA A 34 -5.28 -8.42 -21.30
C ALA A 34 -5.20 -9.66 -20.40
N VAL A 35 -4.53 -9.57 -19.24
CA VAL A 35 -4.49 -10.67 -18.25
C VAL A 35 -5.65 -10.62 -17.25
N GLY A 36 -6.43 -9.54 -17.29
CA GLY A 36 -7.64 -9.31 -16.48
C GLY A 36 -7.36 -8.69 -15.12
N ILE A 37 -6.30 -7.89 -15.01
CA ILE A 37 -6.20 -6.89 -13.95
C ILE A 37 -7.28 -5.83 -14.22
N ASP A 38 -8.07 -5.55 -13.20
CA ASP A 38 -9.12 -4.54 -13.21
C ASP A 38 -8.86 -3.41 -12.20
N THR A 39 -7.82 -3.55 -11.35
CA THR A 39 -7.51 -2.60 -10.29
C THR A 39 -6.01 -2.26 -10.30
N VAL A 40 -5.69 -0.97 -10.25
CA VAL A 40 -4.32 -0.47 -10.14
C VAL A 40 -4.19 0.39 -8.88
N ILE A 41 -3.09 0.23 -8.15
CA ILE A 41 -2.88 0.90 -6.86
C ILE A 41 -1.55 1.64 -6.91
N MET A 42 -1.58 2.97 -6.92
CA MET A 42 -0.34 3.74 -6.73
C MET A 42 0.14 3.55 -5.30
N ILE A 43 1.31 2.95 -5.09
CA ILE A 43 1.71 2.45 -3.77
C ILE A 43 1.90 3.56 -2.73
N ARG A 44 2.42 4.73 -3.12
CA ARG A 44 2.49 5.91 -2.22
C ARG A 44 2.61 7.19 -3.03
N SER A 45 1.77 8.18 -2.75
CA SER A 45 1.76 9.44 -3.52
C SER A 45 3.04 10.26 -3.39
N GLY A 46 3.86 9.95 -2.41
CA GLY A 46 5.22 10.43 -2.29
C GLY A 46 5.98 9.63 -1.24
N TYR A 47 7.30 9.69 -1.33
CA TYR A 47 8.22 9.16 -0.33
C TYR A 47 9.29 10.21 -0.02
N ARG A 48 9.33 10.65 1.25
CA ARG A 48 10.19 11.76 1.69
C ARG A 48 9.96 13.00 0.82
N LYS A 49 10.95 13.39 0.01
CA LYS A 49 10.86 14.60 -0.85
C LYS A 49 10.40 14.32 -2.28
N PHE A 50 10.28 13.06 -2.68
CA PHE A 50 9.80 12.69 -4.01
C PHE A 50 8.28 12.52 -3.95
N ILE A 51 7.57 13.11 -4.90
CA ILE A 51 6.10 13.10 -4.97
C ILE A 51 5.66 12.77 -6.40
N THR A 52 4.48 12.18 -6.54
CA THR A 52 3.92 11.70 -7.82
C THR A 52 3.11 12.76 -8.56
N TYR A 53 2.76 13.85 -7.89
CA TYR A 53 1.93 14.93 -8.42
C TYR A 53 2.36 16.28 -7.83
N PRO A 54 2.06 17.42 -8.47
CA PRO A 54 2.46 18.75 -7.99
C PRO A 54 1.62 19.18 -6.78
N SER A 55 1.88 18.57 -5.61
CA SER A 55 1.26 18.90 -4.33
C SER A 55 1.76 20.25 -3.82
N VAL A 56 0.85 21.22 -3.70
CA VAL A 56 1.19 22.55 -3.19
C VAL A 56 1.56 22.47 -1.72
N TYR A 57 0.83 21.64 -0.96
CA TYR A 57 1.10 21.42 0.46
C TYR A 57 2.49 20.79 0.67
N LEU A 58 2.79 19.67 0.02
CA LEU A 58 4.06 18.97 0.24
C LEU A 58 5.27 19.79 -0.24
N GLN A 59 5.13 20.57 -1.32
CA GLN A 59 6.19 21.47 -1.78
C GLN A 59 6.45 22.60 -0.79
N ASN A 60 5.41 23.25 -0.27
CA ASN A 60 5.56 24.40 0.62
C ASN A 60 5.94 24.01 2.06
N ASN A 61 5.38 22.92 2.59
CA ASN A 61 5.51 22.55 3.99
C ASN A 61 6.60 21.50 4.24
N HIS A 62 6.90 20.66 3.25
CA HIS A 62 7.89 19.57 3.37
C HIS A 62 9.09 19.76 2.44
N GLY A 63 9.11 20.82 1.61
CA GLY A 63 10.20 21.08 0.66
C GLY A 63 10.37 19.97 -0.36
N CYS A 64 9.26 19.31 -0.74
CA CYS A 64 9.26 18.26 -1.74
C CYS A 64 9.60 18.82 -3.12
N PHE A 65 10.20 17.99 -3.96
CA PHE A 65 10.59 18.36 -5.31
C PHE A 65 9.38 18.45 -6.23
N THR A 66 9.39 19.41 -7.15
CA THR A 66 8.41 19.42 -8.25
C THR A 66 8.65 18.19 -9.13
N PRO A 67 7.66 17.29 -9.29
CA PRO A 67 7.84 16.16 -10.18
C PRO A 67 7.84 16.63 -11.64
N PRO A 68 8.66 16.02 -12.51
CA PRO A 68 8.70 16.39 -13.93
C PRO A 68 7.42 16.00 -14.68
N VAL A 69 6.65 15.06 -14.13
CA VAL A 69 5.38 14.55 -14.67
C VAL A 69 4.39 14.38 -13.52
N ASP A 70 3.14 14.78 -13.74
CA ASP A 70 2.03 14.41 -12.85
C ASP A 70 1.61 12.96 -13.11
N LEU A 71 2.30 12.03 -12.44
CA LEU A 71 2.05 10.58 -12.56
C LEU A 71 0.65 10.21 -12.07
N LEU A 72 0.14 10.86 -11.01
CA LEU A 72 -1.21 10.63 -10.52
C LEU A 72 -2.27 10.94 -11.59
N GLY A 73 -2.18 12.12 -12.21
CA GLY A 73 -3.07 12.52 -13.30
C GLY A 73 -2.97 11.58 -14.51
N MET A 74 -1.74 11.14 -14.85
CA MET A 74 -1.51 10.17 -15.91
C MET A 74 -2.15 8.81 -15.59
N PHE A 75 -1.96 8.26 -14.39
CA PHE A 75 -2.51 6.96 -14.00
C PHE A 75 -4.04 6.97 -13.93
N LEU A 76 -4.65 8.03 -13.42
CA LEU A 76 -6.11 8.18 -13.43
C LEU A 76 -6.66 8.26 -14.86
N THR A 77 -5.97 8.96 -15.76
CA THR A 77 -6.35 9.03 -17.19
C THR A 77 -6.26 7.66 -17.85
N LEU A 78 -5.20 6.89 -17.57
CA LEU A 78 -5.04 5.52 -18.07
C LEU A 78 -6.09 4.58 -17.48
N ALA A 79 -6.37 4.66 -16.18
CA ALA A 79 -7.41 3.88 -15.53
C ALA A 79 -8.79 4.19 -16.11
N ASP A 80 -9.10 5.46 -16.40
CA ASP A 80 -10.33 5.86 -17.10
C ASP A 80 -10.43 5.28 -18.52
N LYS A 81 -9.31 5.24 -19.25
CA LYS A 81 -9.18 4.71 -20.62
C LYS A 81 -9.39 3.19 -20.66
N TYR A 82 -8.77 2.45 -19.75
CA TYR A 82 -8.84 0.98 -19.70
C TYR A 82 -9.94 0.44 -18.77
N ASN A 83 -10.78 1.33 -18.23
CA ASN A 83 -11.88 1.00 -17.33
C ASN A 83 -11.42 0.19 -16.10
N MET A 84 -10.33 0.63 -15.49
CA MET A 84 -9.77 0.07 -14.26
C MET A 84 -10.16 0.92 -13.04
N ASN A 85 -10.21 0.27 -11.89
CA ASN A 85 -10.32 0.93 -10.59
C ASN A 85 -8.92 1.42 -10.17
N PHE A 86 -8.80 2.70 -9.84
CA PHE A 86 -7.60 3.30 -9.31
C PHE A 86 -7.72 3.49 -7.79
N TYR A 87 -6.70 3.05 -7.06
CA TYR A 87 -6.54 3.31 -5.64
C TYR A 87 -5.36 4.24 -5.38
N PHE A 88 -5.61 5.29 -4.62
CA PHE A 88 -4.59 6.28 -4.25
C PHE A 88 -3.86 5.86 -2.97
N GLY A 89 -2.56 5.59 -3.07
CA GLY A 89 -1.69 5.38 -1.92
C GLY A 89 -1.35 6.69 -1.23
N LEU A 90 -1.51 6.72 0.08
CA LEU A 90 -1.16 7.87 0.90
C LEU A 90 0.34 8.21 0.86
N TYR A 91 0.68 9.42 1.29
CA TYR A 91 2.05 9.93 1.36
C TYR A 91 2.81 9.26 2.51
N ASP A 92 4.06 8.85 2.25
CA ASP A 92 5.00 8.39 3.27
C ASP A 92 6.07 9.46 3.49
N SER A 93 6.07 10.08 4.67
CA SER A 93 7.00 11.17 4.97
C SER A 93 8.43 10.71 5.25
N GLY A 94 8.64 9.42 5.53
CA GLY A 94 9.89 8.88 6.04
C GLY A 94 10.07 9.02 7.56
N ASN A 95 9.31 9.89 8.23
CA ASN A 95 9.51 10.20 9.65
C ASN A 95 9.13 9.01 10.54
N TYR A 96 8.10 8.24 10.19
CA TYR A 96 7.79 7.02 10.92
C TYR A 96 8.97 6.03 10.89
N TRP A 97 9.62 5.85 9.74
CA TRP A 97 10.79 4.98 9.61
C TRP A 97 11.98 5.46 10.46
N ASP A 98 12.15 6.77 10.57
CA ASP A 98 13.28 7.36 11.32
C ASP A 98 13.03 7.41 12.84
N THR A 99 11.77 7.48 13.29
CA THR A 99 11.42 7.81 14.70
C THR A 99 10.49 6.82 15.39
N GLY A 100 9.80 5.97 14.63
CA GLY A 100 8.69 5.15 15.12
C GLY A 100 7.42 5.93 15.48
N ASN A 101 7.35 7.23 15.18
CA ASN A 101 6.21 8.08 15.51
C ASN A 101 5.28 8.30 14.30
N MET A 102 4.10 7.68 14.35
CA MET A 102 3.06 7.78 13.32
C MET A 102 2.38 9.15 13.21
N GLN A 103 2.53 10.06 14.18
CA GLN A 103 1.81 11.34 14.18
C GLN A 103 2.14 12.19 12.95
N HIS A 104 3.39 12.16 12.49
CA HIS A 104 3.82 12.89 11.29
C HIS A 104 3.11 12.41 10.03
N GLU A 105 2.87 11.10 9.90
CA GLU A 105 2.12 10.54 8.77
C GLU A 105 0.65 10.98 8.81
N ILE A 106 0.06 11.06 10.01
CA ILE A 106 -1.32 11.56 10.18
C ILE A 106 -1.40 13.03 9.76
N ASP A 107 -0.49 13.87 10.28
CA ASP A 107 -0.54 15.32 10.10
C ASP A 107 -0.39 15.70 8.62
N ALA A 108 0.56 15.09 7.91
CA ALA A 108 0.76 15.34 6.49
C ALA A 108 -0.40 14.83 5.64
N ASN A 109 -0.85 13.58 5.88
CA ASN A 109 -1.87 12.97 5.03
C ASN A 109 -3.25 13.62 5.18
N ARG A 110 -3.56 14.25 6.32
CA ARG A 110 -4.79 15.03 6.46
C ARG A 110 -4.94 16.11 5.36
N TYR A 111 -3.84 16.77 4.98
CA TYR A 111 -3.86 17.77 3.92
C TYR A 111 -3.77 17.13 2.52
N VAL A 112 -2.98 16.07 2.36
CA VAL A 112 -2.85 15.35 1.08
C VAL A 112 -4.19 14.78 0.63
N ILE A 113 -4.97 14.17 1.55
CA ILE A 113 -6.28 13.58 1.24
C ILE A 113 -7.23 14.64 0.68
N ASP A 114 -7.33 15.80 1.35
CA ASP A 114 -8.22 16.89 0.93
C ASP A 114 -7.78 17.49 -0.42
N GLU A 115 -6.47 17.75 -0.59
CA GLU A 115 -5.91 18.30 -1.82
C GLU A 115 -6.15 17.38 -3.01
N VAL A 116 -5.88 16.08 -2.84
CA VAL A 116 -6.01 15.08 -3.90
C VAL A 116 -7.45 14.88 -4.27
N TRP A 117 -8.35 14.79 -3.29
CA TRP A 117 -9.77 14.65 -3.57
C TRP A 117 -10.32 15.85 -4.35
N GLN A 118 -9.94 17.07 -3.96
CA GLN A 118 -10.36 18.29 -4.66
C GLN A 118 -9.84 18.34 -6.11
N LYS A 119 -8.57 17.95 -6.34
CA LYS A 119 -7.94 18.02 -7.66
C LYS A 119 -8.34 16.88 -8.58
N TYR A 120 -8.44 15.65 -8.06
CA TYR A 120 -8.50 14.43 -8.87
C TYR A 120 -9.73 13.55 -8.60
N GLY A 121 -10.53 13.84 -7.56
CA GLY A 121 -11.70 13.02 -7.19
C GLY A 121 -12.82 12.97 -8.25
N HIS A 122 -12.75 13.82 -9.28
CA HIS A 122 -13.69 13.83 -10.40
C HIS A 122 -13.48 12.67 -11.39
N HIS A 123 -12.33 12.00 -11.37
CA HIS A 123 -12.05 10.85 -12.23
C HIS A 123 -12.95 9.67 -11.86
N LYS A 124 -13.67 9.11 -12.85
CA LYS A 124 -14.57 7.96 -12.62
C LYS A 124 -13.84 6.72 -12.13
N SER A 125 -12.55 6.57 -12.48
CA SER A 125 -11.67 5.49 -12.04
C SER A 125 -11.16 5.67 -10.61
N PHE A 126 -11.26 6.84 -9.98
CA PHE A 126 -10.89 6.98 -8.57
C PHE A 126 -11.87 6.18 -7.71
N LYS A 127 -11.44 5.01 -7.23
CA LYS A 127 -12.31 4.02 -6.59
C LYS A 127 -11.89 3.61 -5.19
N GLY A 128 -10.77 4.08 -4.67
CA GLY A 128 -10.43 3.82 -3.29
C GLY A 128 -9.09 4.39 -2.86
N TRP A 129 -8.70 4.01 -1.64
CA TRP A 129 -7.52 4.53 -0.97
C TRP A 129 -6.68 3.37 -0.44
N TYR A 130 -5.37 3.47 -0.59
CA TYR A 130 -4.41 2.57 0.02
C TYR A 130 -3.72 3.30 1.18
N LEU A 131 -3.93 2.82 2.40
CA LEU A 131 -3.30 3.37 3.59
C LEU A 131 -1.87 2.78 3.68
N SER A 132 -0.92 3.48 3.06
CA SER A 132 0.44 3.01 2.73
C SER A 132 1.39 2.82 3.92
N MET A 133 0.94 3.01 5.15
CA MET A 133 1.75 2.80 6.35
C MET A 133 1.84 1.30 6.61
N GLU A 134 2.88 0.66 6.09
CA GLU A 134 3.06 -0.78 6.22
C GLU A 134 3.58 -1.16 7.62
N ILE A 135 2.98 -2.17 8.23
CA ILE A 135 3.38 -2.74 9.54
C ILE A 135 3.30 -4.27 9.47
N SER A 136 4.04 -4.98 10.33
CA SER A 136 3.90 -6.44 10.51
C SER A 136 3.47 -6.91 11.88
N ARG A 137 3.64 -6.05 12.87
CA ARG A 137 3.42 -6.33 14.28
C ARG A 137 2.58 -5.23 14.90
N LYS A 138 2.20 -5.42 16.16
CA LYS A 138 1.61 -4.36 16.96
C LYS A 138 2.54 -3.14 17.05
N THR A 139 2.22 -2.11 16.26
CA THR A 139 2.98 -0.86 16.19
C THR A 139 2.26 0.26 16.94
N LYS A 140 3.01 0.97 17.80
CA LYS A 140 2.48 2.10 18.56
C LYS A 140 1.93 3.18 17.62
N GLY A 141 0.66 3.55 17.81
CA GLY A 141 0.01 4.60 17.03
C GLY A 141 -0.55 4.18 15.67
N ALA A 142 -0.23 2.98 15.16
CA ALA A 142 -0.68 2.54 13.84
C ALA A 142 -2.21 2.42 13.73
N VAL A 143 -2.86 1.82 14.73
CA VAL A 143 -4.35 1.73 14.78
C VAL A 143 -4.99 3.11 14.74
N ASN A 144 -4.45 4.07 15.50
CA ASN A 144 -4.96 5.45 15.50
C ASN A 144 -4.76 6.12 14.13
N ALA A 145 -3.61 5.91 13.50
CA ALA A 145 -3.31 6.45 12.18
C ALA A 145 -4.25 5.90 11.11
N PHE A 146 -4.40 4.57 11.03
CA PHE A 146 -5.33 3.93 10.09
C PHE A 146 -6.77 4.39 10.31
N ASN A 147 -7.23 4.48 11.56
CA ASN A 147 -8.57 4.98 11.85
C ASN A 147 -8.77 6.42 11.41
N THR A 148 -7.82 7.29 11.75
CA THR A 148 -7.91 8.71 11.46
C THR A 148 -7.93 8.95 9.96
N LEU A 149 -6.96 8.39 9.24
CA LEU A 149 -6.79 8.61 7.82
C LEU A 149 -7.84 7.86 7.00
N GLY A 150 -8.15 6.61 7.35
CA GLY A 150 -9.19 5.82 6.69
C GLY A 150 -10.58 6.46 6.82
N SER A 151 -10.90 7.01 8.01
CA SER A 151 -12.16 7.74 8.21
C SER A 151 -12.24 9.02 7.37
N GLN A 152 -11.13 9.78 7.26
CA GLN A 152 -11.10 10.97 6.42
C GLN A 152 -11.22 10.62 4.94
N CYS A 153 -10.47 9.63 4.46
CA CYS A 153 -10.57 9.11 3.09
C CYS A 153 -12.03 8.80 2.73
N LYS A 154 -12.74 8.06 3.60
CA LYS A 154 -14.16 7.77 3.41
C LYS A 154 -15.03 9.02 3.44
N ALA A 155 -14.81 9.92 4.39
CA ALA A 155 -15.62 11.13 4.55
C ALA A 155 -15.55 12.04 3.32
N VAL A 156 -14.34 12.31 2.80
CA VAL A 156 -14.16 13.19 1.64
C VAL A 156 -14.73 12.55 0.36
N SER A 157 -14.61 11.23 0.24
CA SER A 157 -14.94 10.50 -1.00
C SER A 157 -16.33 9.87 -1.02
N ASN A 158 -17.22 10.26 -0.11
CA ASN A 158 -18.56 9.67 0.02
C ASN A 158 -18.53 8.13 0.18
N GLY A 159 -17.58 7.63 0.97
CA GLY A 159 -17.49 6.24 1.40
C GLY A 159 -16.70 5.31 0.48
N LEU A 160 -15.80 5.81 -0.38
CA LEU A 160 -14.94 4.91 -1.16
C LEU A 160 -14.13 3.97 -0.24
N PRO A 161 -13.86 2.74 -0.71
CA PRO A 161 -13.15 1.75 0.09
C PRO A 161 -11.71 2.13 0.40
N THR A 162 -11.22 1.62 1.52
CA THR A 162 -9.85 1.76 2.03
C THR A 162 -9.28 0.38 2.35
N PHE A 163 -7.98 0.20 2.12
CA PHE A 163 -7.30 -1.04 2.49
C PHE A 163 -5.85 -0.79 2.97
N ILE A 164 -5.31 -1.78 3.68
CA ILE A 164 -3.91 -1.84 4.10
C ILE A 164 -3.24 -3.09 3.51
N SER A 165 -1.92 -3.05 3.32
CA SER A 165 -1.12 -4.18 2.80
C SER A 165 0.05 -4.50 3.73
N PRO A 166 -0.23 -4.96 4.96
CA PRO A 166 0.82 -5.31 5.92
C PRO A 166 1.62 -6.55 5.50
N TRP A 167 2.75 -6.81 6.14
CA TRP A 167 3.50 -8.06 5.94
C TRP A 167 3.44 -8.97 7.16
N ILE A 168 3.68 -10.27 6.95
CA ILE A 168 3.80 -11.24 8.05
C ILE A 168 5.23 -11.21 8.58
N ASP A 169 5.41 -11.18 9.90
CA ASP A 169 6.74 -11.17 10.54
C ASP A 169 7.41 -12.57 10.55
N GLY A 170 7.51 -13.17 9.37
CA GLY A 170 8.02 -14.52 9.15
C GLY A 170 9.54 -14.60 9.02
N LYS A 171 10.06 -15.79 8.71
CA LYS A 171 11.51 -16.02 8.65
C LYS A 171 12.20 -15.15 7.60
N LYS A 172 11.52 -14.81 6.50
CA LYS A 172 12.08 -14.02 5.40
C LYS A 172 11.90 -12.50 5.62
N SER A 173 11.39 -12.07 6.78
CA SER A 173 11.27 -10.65 7.13
C SER A 173 12.60 -10.04 7.58
N VAL A 174 13.54 -9.99 6.65
CA VAL A 174 14.86 -9.37 6.76
C VAL A 174 14.87 -8.07 5.95
N MET A 175 15.56 -7.04 6.43
CA MET A 175 15.64 -5.77 5.69
C MET A 175 16.29 -5.99 4.33
N ALA A 176 15.75 -5.35 3.29
CA ALA A 176 16.24 -5.46 1.91
C ALA A 176 17.73 -5.07 1.78
N ASN A 177 18.22 -4.17 2.63
CA ASN A 177 19.62 -3.74 2.65
C ASN A 177 20.60 -4.70 3.37
N THR A 178 20.13 -5.82 3.91
CA THR A 178 20.98 -6.82 4.57
C THR A 178 21.25 -8.03 3.68
N THR A 179 22.41 -8.68 3.85
CA THR A 179 22.76 -9.91 3.12
C THR A 179 22.02 -11.15 3.63
N ASN A 180 21.40 -11.05 4.80
CA ASN A 180 20.63 -12.16 5.36
C ASN A 180 19.36 -12.39 4.52
N LEU A 181 19.02 -13.66 4.33
CA LEU A 181 17.79 -14.10 3.66
C LEU A 181 16.74 -14.59 4.66
N SER A 182 17.16 -14.92 5.89
CA SER A 182 16.24 -15.32 6.95
C SER A 182 16.69 -14.86 8.34
N LYS A 183 15.74 -14.84 9.27
CA LYS A 183 15.93 -14.68 10.72
C LYS A 183 15.39 -15.90 11.46
N ALA A 184 15.96 -16.21 12.64
CA ALA A 184 15.53 -17.33 13.48
C ALA A 184 14.20 -17.05 14.20
N ASP A 185 13.99 -15.80 14.63
CA ASP A 185 12.83 -15.39 15.42
C ASP A 185 11.68 -14.96 14.51
N ALA A 186 10.94 -15.93 13.98
CA ALA A 186 9.68 -15.71 13.27
C ALA A 186 8.48 -15.71 14.23
N ILE A 187 7.46 -14.93 13.90
CA ILE A 187 6.22 -14.90 14.67
C ILE A 187 5.48 -16.25 14.61
N SER A 188 4.89 -16.70 15.72
CA SER A 188 4.01 -17.86 15.72
C SER A 188 2.61 -17.48 15.24
N LEU A 189 1.85 -18.47 14.75
CA LEU A 189 0.46 -18.28 14.33
C LEU A 189 -0.42 -17.70 15.45
N GLN A 190 -0.22 -18.14 16.70
CA GLN A 190 -1.01 -17.68 17.84
C GLN A 190 -0.73 -16.21 18.18
N VAL A 191 0.54 -15.80 18.15
CA VAL A 191 0.91 -14.40 18.41
C VAL A 191 0.47 -13.50 17.25
N HIS A 192 0.62 -13.98 16.02
CA HIS A 192 0.10 -13.30 14.82
C HIS A 192 -1.41 -13.08 14.91
N GLU A 193 -2.17 -14.14 15.22
CA GLU A 193 -3.62 -14.06 15.39
C GLU A 193 -4.01 -13.08 16.50
N GLN A 194 -3.33 -13.13 17.64
CA GLN A 194 -3.61 -12.25 18.77
C GLN A 194 -3.36 -10.78 18.42
N GLU A 195 -2.17 -10.45 17.92
CA GLU A 195 -1.79 -9.06 17.61
C GLU A 195 -2.67 -8.47 16.51
N TRP A 196 -2.91 -9.22 15.44
CA TRP A 196 -3.74 -8.75 14.33
C TRP A 196 -5.22 -8.68 14.69
N SER A 197 -5.72 -9.54 15.57
CA SER A 197 -7.09 -9.39 16.09
C SER A 197 -7.26 -8.10 16.91
N GLU A 198 -6.26 -7.72 17.70
CA GLU A 198 -6.27 -6.44 18.41
C GLU A 198 -6.22 -5.24 17.44
N ILE A 199 -5.41 -5.34 16.39
CA ILE A 199 -5.35 -4.31 15.33
C ILE A 199 -6.71 -4.22 14.63
N PHE A 200 -7.26 -5.32 14.13
CA PHE A 200 -8.52 -5.35 13.37
C PHE A 200 -9.71 -4.86 14.20
N ALA A 201 -9.77 -5.18 15.49
CA ALA A 201 -10.77 -4.63 16.40
C ALA A 201 -10.74 -3.09 16.41
N GLY A 202 -9.54 -2.52 16.30
CA GLY A 202 -9.31 -1.09 16.19
C GLY A 202 -9.73 -0.50 14.85
N LEU A 203 -9.67 -1.22 13.73
CA LEU A 203 -9.88 -0.69 12.37
C LEU A 203 -11.34 -0.58 11.93
N LYS A 204 -12.30 -0.79 12.84
CA LYS A 204 -13.72 -0.87 12.51
C LYS A 204 -14.19 0.42 11.81
N ASN A 205 -14.87 0.24 10.67
CA ASN A 205 -15.42 1.29 9.79
C ASN A 205 -14.38 2.18 9.06
N SER A 206 -13.08 2.04 9.33
CA SER A 206 -12.04 2.86 8.70
C SER A 206 -11.25 2.11 7.63
N VAL A 207 -11.24 0.78 7.67
CA VAL A 207 -10.58 -0.13 6.70
C VAL A 207 -11.58 -1.19 6.24
N ASP A 208 -11.67 -1.45 4.94
CA ASP A 208 -12.58 -2.46 4.37
C ASP A 208 -11.88 -3.75 3.97
N ALA A 209 -10.57 -3.71 3.68
CA ALA A 209 -9.80 -4.86 3.25
C ALA A 209 -8.38 -4.87 3.83
N VAL A 210 -7.83 -6.06 3.97
CA VAL A 210 -6.43 -6.28 4.36
C VAL A 210 -5.81 -7.24 3.35
N ALA A 211 -4.69 -6.82 2.77
CA ALA A 211 -3.95 -7.57 1.76
C ALA A 211 -2.56 -7.94 2.28
N PHE A 212 -2.44 -9.03 3.05
CA PHE A 212 -1.13 -9.42 3.58
C PHE A 212 -0.15 -9.74 2.45
N GLN A 213 1.06 -9.19 2.53
CA GLN A 213 2.22 -9.59 1.73
C GLN A 213 2.62 -11.02 2.10
N ASP A 214 2.65 -11.92 1.12
CA ASP A 214 2.74 -13.36 1.37
C ASP A 214 4.15 -13.95 1.32
N GLY A 215 5.15 -13.24 0.78
CA GLY A 215 6.50 -13.78 0.61
C GLY A 215 7.40 -13.76 1.85
N HIS A 216 6.92 -13.31 3.01
CA HIS A 216 7.74 -13.22 4.23
C HIS A 216 7.80 -14.52 5.05
N ILE A 217 6.97 -15.49 4.72
CA ILE A 217 6.89 -16.82 5.34
C ILE A 217 7.31 -17.90 4.34
N ASP A 218 7.59 -19.11 4.83
CA ASP A 218 7.92 -20.23 3.94
C ASP A 218 6.67 -20.76 3.22
N TYR A 219 6.86 -21.37 2.04
CA TYR A 219 5.75 -21.89 1.23
C TYR A 219 4.90 -22.94 1.96
N ASN A 220 5.50 -23.70 2.88
CA ASN A 220 4.78 -24.69 3.70
C ASN A 220 4.00 -24.06 4.86
N GLU A 221 4.24 -22.80 5.20
CA GLU A 221 3.53 -22.04 6.25
C GLU A 221 2.34 -21.25 5.68
N LEU A 222 2.27 -21.04 4.36
CA LEU A 222 1.24 -20.24 3.68
C LEU A 222 -0.19 -20.66 4.03
N ALA A 223 -0.48 -21.97 4.01
CA ALA A 223 -1.83 -22.47 4.25
C ALA A 223 -2.33 -22.10 5.65
N ASP A 224 -1.46 -22.21 6.66
CA ASP A 224 -1.82 -21.94 8.05
C ASP A 224 -2.00 -20.44 8.29
N PHE A 225 -1.09 -19.60 7.81
CA PHE A 225 -1.24 -18.15 7.92
C PHE A 225 -2.44 -17.63 7.13
N PHE A 226 -2.73 -18.17 5.94
CA PHE A 226 -3.91 -17.79 5.17
C PHE A 226 -5.20 -18.18 5.87
N ALA A 227 -5.26 -19.36 6.50
CA ALA A 227 -6.41 -19.78 7.29
C ALA A 227 -6.66 -18.85 8.48
N VAL A 228 -5.60 -18.45 9.20
CA VAL A 228 -5.68 -17.50 10.32
C VAL A 228 -6.08 -16.10 9.84
N ASN A 229 -5.46 -15.58 8.77
CA ASN A 229 -5.80 -14.29 8.19
C ASN A 229 -7.26 -14.23 7.75
N LYS A 230 -7.75 -15.29 7.09
CA LYS A 230 -9.15 -15.40 6.66
C LYS A 230 -10.10 -15.45 7.86
N LYS A 231 -9.79 -16.25 8.88
CA LYS A 231 -10.58 -16.33 10.12
C LYS A 231 -10.71 -14.96 10.79
N MET A 232 -9.59 -14.23 10.96
CA MET A 232 -9.61 -12.89 11.54
C MET A 232 -10.42 -11.92 10.68
N ALA A 233 -10.20 -11.91 9.37
CA ALA A 233 -10.94 -11.01 8.47
C ALA A 233 -12.45 -11.25 8.54
N ASP A 234 -12.91 -12.50 8.56
CA ASP A 234 -14.33 -12.85 8.72
C ASP A 234 -14.90 -12.41 10.07
N GLN A 235 -14.14 -12.61 11.15
CA GLN A 235 -14.56 -12.19 12.50
C GLN A 235 -14.77 -10.68 12.60
N PHE A 236 -13.95 -9.88 11.91
CA PHE A 236 -14.01 -8.41 11.98
C PHE A 236 -14.73 -7.76 10.79
N GLY A 237 -15.29 -8.55 9.86
CA GLY A 237 -16.03 -8.06 8.70
C GLY A 237 -15.16 -7.37 7.64
N LEU A 238 -13.89 -7.76 7.55
CA LEU A 238 -12.92 -7.24 6.58
C LEU A 238 -12.86 -8.16 5.35
N LYS A 239 -12.65 -7.59 4.17
CA LYS A 239 -12.28 -8.39 2.99
C LYS A 239 -10.84 -8.89 3.16
N CYS A 240 -10.66 -10.20 3.00
CA CYS A 240 -9.35 -10.84 3.03
C CYS A 240 -8.78 -10.90 1.62
N TRP A 241 -7.74 -10.12 1.35
CA TRP A 241 -6.96 -10.17 0.11
C TRP A 241 -5.57 -10.77 0.41
N THR A 242 -4.88 -11.21 -0.63
CA THR A 242 -3.46 -11.56 -0.57
C THR A 242 -2.73 -10.63 -1.51
N ASN A 243 -1.66 -9.99 -1.04
CA ASN A 243 -0.71 -9.34 -1.91
C ASN A 243 0.31 -10.43 -2.31
N ALA A 244 0.01 -11.09 -3.43
CA ALA A 244 0.82 -12.17 -3.98
C ALA A 244 2.06 -11.58 -4.66
N GLU A 245 3.20 -11.65 -3.97
CA GLU A 245 4.43 -11.06 -4.46
C GLU A 245 4.93 -11.82 -5.69
N THR A 246 5.22 -11.08 -6.76
CA THR A 246 5.71 -11.62 -8.04
C THR A 246 7.22 -11.35 -8.23
N PHE A 247 7.95 -11.33 -7.12
CA PHE A 247 9.40 -11.21 -7.08
C PHE A 247 9.97 -12.20 -6.06
N ASP A 248 11.20 -12.66 -6.27
CA ASP A 248 11.82 -13.70 -5.47
C ASP A 248 12.57 -13.13 -4.25
N ARG A 249 12.18 -13.56 -3.05
CA ARG A 249 12.82 -13.18 -1.77
C ARG A 249 13.94 -14.13 -1.33
N ASP A 250 14.09 -15.26 -1.99
CA ASP A 250 15.05 -16.31 -1.66
C ASP A 250 16.41 -16.13 -2.38
N MET A 251 16.51 -15.11 -3.22
CA MET A 251 17.70 -14.82 -4.03
C MET A 251 18.59 -13.74 -3.40
N PRO A 252 19.92 -13.79 -3.63
CA PRO A 252 20.84 -12.77 -3.14
C PRO A 252 20.71 -11.42 -3.88
N ILE A 253 20.07 -11.42 -5.06
CA ILE A 253 19.75 -10.20 -5.80
C ILE A 253 18.34 -9.78 -5.38
N LYS A 254 18.23 -8.66 -4.68
CA LYS A 254 16.98 -8.09 -4.18
C LYS A 254 16.55 -6.93 -5.08
N PHE A 255 15.53 -7.06 -5.93
CA PHE A 255 14.73 -8.26 -6.24
C PHE A 255 14.64 -8.47 -7.76
N MET A 256 14.40 -9.72 -8.17
CA MET A 256 14.10 -10.13 -9.56
C MET A 256 12.80 -10.94 -9.56
N PRO A 257 12.14 -11.11 -10.72
CA PRO A 257 11.00 -12.03 -10.84
C PRO A 257 11.33 -13.46 -10.39
#